data_AF-A0A923QS99-F1
#
_entry.id   AF-A0A923QS99-F1
#
_cell.length_a   1.000
_cell.length_b   1.000
_cell.length_c   1.000
_cell.angle_alpha   90.00
_cell.angle_beta   90.00
_cell.angle_gamma   90.00
#
_symmetry.space_group_name_H-M   'P 1'
#
loop_
_entity.id
_entity.type
_entity.pdbx_description
1 polymer ?
#
loop_
_entity_poly.entity_id
_entity_poly.type
_entity_poly.pdbx_seq_one_letter_code
_entity_poly.pdbx_strand_id
1 'polypeptide(L)'
;MKSKRVSQSRTFLSPEIQAETISTLMQRLEKKTTRNGVHQLRVAVRRSRTAIWLIENSSVCIRFRPLDRKLKKLASHLGELRELDVVVRDAEKFDLHSGKLERLLSRTRKKFQKFMQKKGSKRLITDLFSTDEEIKGLAGLDYGVAMEKLREKLALYSGDEGVMPVDFHDFRKALKKTRYSLEALAIPATPLISLIDVLGKWHDLCSLEAAFSKSKAIRHAKRNLQHQATELFAPVLAFAEVELAKG
;
A
#
# COMPACT_ATOMS: atom_id res chain seq x y z
N MET A 1 -20.05 -19.66 -38.50
CA MET A 1 -19.83 -20.45 -37.26
C MET A 1 -19.61 -19.48 -36.10
N LYS A 2 -20.59 -19.34 -35.19
CA LYS A 2 -20.46 -18.47 -34.01
C LYS A 2 -19.64 -19.21 -32.97
N SER A 3 -18.38 -18.79 -32.77
CA SER A 3 -17.54 -19.28 -31.69
C SER A 3 -18.19 -18.93 -30.35
N LYS A 4 -18.80 -19.94 -29.70
CA LYS A 4 -19.16 -19.85 -28.29
C LYS A 4 -17.85 -19.78 -27.52
N ARG A 5 -17.37 -18.56 -27.22
CA ARG A 5 -16.41 -18.33 -26.14
C ARG A 5 -17.10 -18.80 -24.87
N VAL A 6 -16.84 -20.04 -24.47
CA VAL A 6 -17.07 -20.49 -23.12
C VAL A 6 -16.16 -19.61 -22.27
N SER A 7 -16.73 -18.55 -21.69
CA SER A 7 -16.09 -17.79 -20.64
C SER A 7 -15.87 -18.77 -19.50
N GLN A 8 -14.70 -19.39 -19.46
CA GLN A 8 -14.21 -20.05 -18.26
C GLN A 8 -14.18 -18.96 -17.20
N SER A 9 -15.25 -18.87 -16.42
CA SER A 9 -15.34 -18.06 -15.22
C SER A 9 -14.24 -18.57 -14.32
N ARG A 10 -13.07 -17.91 -14.37
CA ARG A 10 -12.00 -18.11 -13.41
C ARG A 10 -12.62 -17.77 -12.07
N THR A 11 -12.90 -18.80 -11.27
CA THR A 11 -13.29 -18.61 -9.88
C THR A 11 -12.06 -18.02 -9.19
N PHE A 12 -11.99 -16.69 -9.10
CA PHE A 12 -10.94 -16.02 -8.38
C PHE A 12 -11.05 -16.41 -6.90
N LEU A 13 -9.91 -16.70 -6.26
CA LEU A 13 -9.86 -16.82 -4.81
C LEU A 13 -10.40 -15.52 -4.20
N SER A 14 -11.19 -15.62 -3.12
CA SER A 14 -11.70 -14.42 -2.48
C SER A 14 -10.53 -13.60 -1.92
N PRO A 15 -10.54 -12.26 -2.06
CA PRO A 15 -9.56 -11.38 -1.44
C PRO A 15 -9.50 -11.62 0.07
N GLU A 16 -8.48 -12.32 0.53
CA GLU A 16 -8.29 -12.58 1.95
C GLU A 16 -7.95 -11.30 2.70
N ILE A 17 -8.71 -11.00 3.75
CA ILE A 17 -8.28 -9.99 4.72
C ILE A 17 -7.18 -10.65 5.56
N GLN A 18 -6.06 -9.94 5.73
CA GLN A 18 -4.95 -10.42 6.56
C GLN A 18 -5.24 -10.38 8.08
N ALA A 19 -6.43 -10.85 8.51
CA ALA A 19 -6.94 -10.72 9.88
C ALA A 19 -6.00 -11.36 10.91
N GLU A 20 -5.56 -12.60 10.66
CA GLU A 20 -4.62 -13.31 11.52
C GLU A 20 -3.27 -12.59 11.59
N THR A 21 -2.70 -12.25 10.44
CA THR A 21 -1.40 -11.52 10.37
C THR A 21 -1.47 -10.20 11.12
N ILE A 22 -2.54 -9.42 10.94
CA ILE A 22 -2.77 -8.16 11.66
C ILE A 22 -2.87 -8.42 13.16
N SER A 23 -3.68 -9.39 13.59
CA SER A 23 -3.84 -9.76 15.01
C SER A 23 -2.50 -10.12 15.66
N THR A 24 -1.73 -11.02 15.04
CA THR A 24 -0.41 -11.44 15.54
C THR A 24 0.57 -10.28 15.63
N LEU A 25 0.65 -9.45 14.59
CA LEU A 25 1.55 -8.28 14.58
C LEU A 25 1.12 -7.22 15.60
N MET A 26 -0.18 -7.00 15.76
CA MET A 26 -0.72 -6.08 16.76
C MET A 26 -0.35 -6.53 18.17
N GLN A 27 -0.54 -7.81 18.52
CA GLN A 27 -0.15 -8.35 19.83
C GLN A 27 1.36 -8.26 20.08
N ARG A 28 2.20 -8.53 19.06
CA ARG A 28 3.65 -8.38 19.16
C ARG A 28 4.06 -6.92 19.39
N LEU A 29 3.47 -5.99 18.64
CA LEU A 29 3.79 -4.56 18.72
C LEU A 29 3.25 -3.87 19.98
N GLU A 30 2.20 -4.42 20.58
CA GLU A 30 1.71 -4.01 21.90
C GLU A 30 2.79 -4.23 22.97
N LYS A 31 3.52 -5.35 22.90
CA LYS A 31 4.63 -5.67 23.82
C LYS A 31 5.88 -4.84 23.49
N LYS A 32 6.30 -4.83 22.22
CA LYS A 32 7.52 -4.12 21.78
C LYS A 32 7.36 -3.57 20.38
N THR A 33 7.38 -2.25 20.25
CA THR A 33 7.32 -1.58 18.95
C THR A 33 8.68 -1.65 18.26
N THR A 34 8.79 -2.43 17.18
CA THR A 34 10.00 -2.56 16.35
C THR A 34 9.78 -1.97 14.96
N ARG A 35 10.85 -1.47 14.32
CA ARG A 35 10.78 -0.88 12.96
C ARG A 35 10.22 -1.87 11.94
N ASN A 36 10.69 -3.12 11.98
CA ASN A 36 10.22 -4.17 11.07
C ASN A 36 8.76 -4.54 11.33
N GLY A 37 8.36 -4.71 12.60
CA GLY A 37 6.98 -5.02 12.94
C GLY A 37 6.00 -3.92 12.50
N VAL A 38 6.36 -2.64 12.69
CA VAL A 38 5.56 -1.49 12.21
C VAL A 38 5.44 -1.52 10.68
N HIS A 39 6.52 -1.84 9.97
CA HIS A 39 6.49 -1.97 8.51
C HIS A 39 5.57 -3.11 8.06
N GLN A 40 5.72 -4.31 8.63
CA GLN A 40 4.91 -5.48 8.32
C GLN A 40 3.42 -5.21 8.61
N LEU A 41 3.09 -4.64 9.76
CA LEU A 41 1.70 -4.33 10.11
C LEU A 41 1.11 -3.28 9.15
N ARG A 42 1.90 -2.28 8.74
CA ARG A 42 1.47 -1.28 7.74
C ARG A 42 1.18 -1.91 6.39
N VAL A 43 1.99 -2.87 5.95
CA VAL A 43 1.75 -3.61 4.69
C VAL A 43 0.47 -4.43 4.82
N ALA A 44 0.30 -5.17 5.91
CA ALA A 44 -0.89 -5.99 6.13
C ALA A 44 -2.18 -5.16 6.14
N VAL A 45 -2.19 -4.05 6.87
CA VAL A 45 -3.33 -3.11 6.89
C VAL A 45 -3.63 -2.55 5.49
N ARG A 46 -2.60 -2.24 4.68
CA ARG A 46 -2.81 -1.76 3.30
C ARG A 46 -3.44 -2.82 2.40
N ARG A 47 -2.98 -4.08 2.51
CA ARG A 47 -3.55 -5.21 1.76
C ARG A 47 -5.01 -5.44 2.16
N SER A 48 -5.32 -5.54 3.46
CA SER A 48 -6.70 -5.69 3.95
C SER A 48 -7.62 -4.56 3.48
N ARG A 49 -7.15 -3.30 3.47
CA ARG A 49 -7.94 -2.17 2.95
C ARG A 49 -8.16 -2.25 1.44
N THR A 50 -7.20 -2.82 0.70
CA THR A 50 -7.34 -3.02 -0.74
C THR A 50 -8.33 -4.16 -1.04
N ALA A 51 -8.28 -5.25 -0.26
CA ALA A 51 -9.26 -6.34 -0.33
C ALA A 51 -10.69 -5.83 -0.05
N ILE A 52 -10.88 -5.06 1.02
CA ILE A 52 -12.17 -4.40 1.30
C ILE A 52 -12.61 -3.53 0.11
N TRP A 53 -11.71 -2.70 -0.43
CA TRP A 53 -12.04 -1.85 -1.57
C TRP A 53 -12.45 -2.66 -2.81
N LEU A 54 -11.78 -3.78 -3.11
CA LEU A 54 -12.16 -4.67 -4.21
C LEU A 54 -13.59 -5.18 -4.02
N ILE A 55 -13.93 -5.66 -2.82
CA ILE A 55 -15.25 -6.23 -2.54
C ILE A 55 -16.34 -5.14 -2.57
N GLU A 56 -16.06 -3.95 -2.02
CA GLU A 56 -16.96 -2.79 -2.10
C GLU A 56 -17.19 -2.30 -3.54
N ASN A 57 -16.32 -2.68 -4.48
CA ASN A 57 -16.42 -2.34 -5.90
C ASN A 57 -16.62 -3.57 -6.79
N SER A 58 -17.08 -4.69 -6.20
CA SER A 58 -17.48 -5.90 -6.91
C SER A 58 -18.95 -5.85 -7.33
N SER A 59 -19.41 -6.85 -8.07
CA SER A 59 -20.82 -7.00 -8.48
C SER A 59 -21.84 -6.94 -7.34
N VAL A 60 -21.48 -7.37 -6.12
CA VAL A 60 -22.42 -7.45 -4.98
C VAL A 60 -22.45 -6.16 -4.14
N CYS A 61 -21.50 -5.23 -4.34
CA CYS A 61 -21.49 -3.90 -3.71
C CYS A 61 -21.64 -3.88 -2.16
N ILE A 62 -21.16 -4.92 -1.47
CA ILE A 62 -21.21 -5.02 0.01
C ILE A 62 -20.32 -3.95 0.62
N ARG A 63 -20.76 -3.30 1.71
CA ARG A 63 -20.05 -2.17 2.32
C ARG A 63 -19.43 -2.54 3.66
N PHE A 64 -18.11 -2.40 3.76
CA PHE A 64 -17.34 -2.60 5.00
C PHE A 64 -16.75 -1.30 5.55
N ARG A 65 -17.39 -0.16 5.25
CA ARG A 65 -16.97 1.19 5.67
C ARG A 65 -16.61 1.31 7.16
N PRO A 66 -17.34 0.71 8.13
CA PRO A 66 -16.95 0.79 9.53
C PRO A 66 -15.56 0.19 9.80
N LEU A 67 -15.25 -0.97 9.20
CA LEU A 67 -13.94 -1.60 9.33
C LEU A 67 -12.86 -0.79 8.59
N ASP A 68 -13.10 -0.35 7.34
CA ASP A 68 -12.13 0.46 6.60
C ASP A 68 -11.76 1.74 7.35
N ARG A 69 -12.73 2.42 7.99
CA ARG A 69 -12.45 3.60 8.83
C ARG A 69 -11.52 3.29 10.00
N LYS A 70 -11.73 2.15 10.69
CA LYS A 70 -10.87 1.71 11.79
C LYS A 70 -9.45 1.36 11.29
N LEU A 71 -9.35 0.66 10.17
CA LEU A 71 -8.08 0.34 9.51
C LEU A 71 -7.36 1.60 9.02
N LYS A 72 -8.09 2.59 8.49
CA LYS A 72 -7.53 3.90 8.09
C LYS A 72 -6.95 4.64 9.28
N LYS A 73 -7.60 4.61 10.45
CA LYS A 73 -7.07 5.18 11.69
C LYS A 73 -5.79 4.49 12.14
N LEU A 74 -5.76 3.15 12.13
CA LEU A 74 -4.54 2.39 12.42
C LEU A 74 -3.41 2.72 11.42
N ALA A 75 -3.74 2.77 10.12
CA ALA A 75 -2.79 3.11 9.06
C ALA A 75 -2.18 4.52 9.23
N SER A 76 -2.95 5.49 9.76
CA SER A 76 -2.45 6.84 10.06
C SER A 76 -1.32 6.80 11.08
N HIS A 77 -1.55 6.14 12.23
CA HIS A 77 -0.53 6.02 13.27
C HIS A 77 0.71 5.26 12.79
N LEU A 78 0.52 4.18 12.01
CA LEU A 78 1.63 3.44 11.40
C LEU A 78 2.38 4.26 10.35
N GLY A 79 1.69 5.16 9.65
CA GLY A 79 2.27 6.08 8.68
C GLY A 79 3.24 7.05 9.33
N GLU A 80 2.77 7.77 10.35
CA GLU A 80 3.57 8.73 11.13
C GLU A 80 4.83 8.08 11.71
N LEU A 81 4.68 6.89 12.32
CA LEU A 81 5.83 6.14 12.84
C LEU A 81 6.83 5.77 11.76
N ARG A 82 6.34 5.19 10.65
CA ARG A 82 7.22 4.68 9.61
C ARG A 82 7.94 5.80 8.87
N GLU A 83 7.29 6.95 8.68
CA GLU A 83 7.92 8.12 8.09
C GLU A 83 9.10 8.59 8.94
N LEU A 84 8.90 8.80 10.25
CA LEU A 84 9.99 9.17 11.16
C LEU A 84 11.09 8.11 11.24
N ASP A 85 10.73 6.82 11.29
CA ASP A 85 11.70 5.72 11.29
C ASP A 85 12.60 5.72 10.04
N VAL A 86 12.03 6.06 8.87
CA VAL A 86 12.74 6.14 7.60
C VAL A 86 13.62 7.38 7.57
N VAL A 87 13.10 8.55 7.94
CA VAL A 87 13.87 9.80 7.93
C VAL A 87 15.05 9.73 8.89
N VAL A 88 14.88 9.18 10.11
CA VAL A 88 15.99 8.99 11.06
C VAL A 88 17.07 8.08 10.48
N ARG A 89 16.68 6.93 9.91
CA ARG A 89 17.63 5.99 9.28
C ARG A 89 18.38 6.63 8.11
N ASP A 90 17.66 7.37 7.27
CA ASP A 90 18.26 7.95 6.08
C ASP A 90 19.13 9.16 6.47
N ALA A 91 18.82 9.89 7.54
CA ALA A 91 19.69 10.93 8.09
C ALA A 91 21.06 10.37 8.50
N GLU A 92 21.11 9.22 9.18
CA GLU A 92 22.35 8.52 9.52
C GLU A 92 23.19 8.21 8.27
N LYS A 93 22.54 7.78 7.17
CA LYS A 93 23.22 7.47 5.90
C LYS A 93 23.87 8.69 5.24
N PHE A 94 23.37 9.89 5.51
CA PHE A 94 23.88 11.14 4.93
C PHE A 94 24.68 11.98 5.96
N ASP A 95 25.08 11.38 7.09
CA ASP A 95 25.83 12.05 8.17
C ASP A 95 25.12 13.30 8.72
N LEU A 96 23.78 13.25 8.81
CA LEU A 96 22.95 14.36 9.28
C LEU A 96 22.54 14.16 10.75
N HIS A 97 22.61 15.22 11.56
CA HIS A 97 22.29 15.14 12.99
C HIS A 97 20.79 14.97 13.27
N SER A 98 20.36 13.76 13.66
CA SER A 98 18.96 13.34 13.83
C SER A 98 18.32 13.60 15.20
N GLY A 99 19.01 14.25 16.16
CA GLY A 99 18.59 14.28 17.56
C GLY A 99 17.16 14.79 17.81
N LYS A 100 16.70 15.80 17.06
CA LYS A 100 15.31 16.29 17.15
C LYS A 100 14.29 15.25 16.63
N LEU A 101 14.62 14.55 15.55
CA LEU A 101 13.75 13.55 14.93
C LEU A 101 13.63 12.29 15.78
N GLU A 102 14.70 11.86 16.44
CA GLU A 102 14.67 10.73 17.37
C GLU A 102 13.76 10.99 18.57
N ARG A 103 13.82 12.20 19.14
CA ARG A 103 12.90 12.63 20.20
C ARG A 103 11.45 12.59 19.72
N LEU A 104 11.19 13.07 18.50
CA LEU A 104 9.85 13.02 17.91
C LEU A 104 9.38 11.58 17.67
N LEU A 105 10.23 10.72 17.11
CA LEU A 105 9.97 9.30 16.91
C LEU A 105 9.65 8.58 18.23
N SER A 106 10.41 8.84 19.29
CA SER A 106 10.15 8.31 20.64
C SER A 106 8.77 8.72 21.17
N ARG A 107 8.40 10.00 21.02
CA ARG A 107 7.06 10.49 21.40
C ARG A 107 5.95 9.82 20.59
N THR A 108 6.12 9.69 19.28
CA THR A 108 5.15 9.03 18.40
C THR A 108 5.01 7.54 18.73
N ARG A 109 6.11 6.84 19.06
CA ARG A 109 6.08 5.44 19.54
C ARG A 109 5.26 5.30 20.81
N LYS A 110 5.46 6.17 21.80
CA LYS A 110 4.65 6.17 23.03
C LYS A 110 3.17 6.40 22.74
N LYS A 111 2.83 7.32 21.83
CA LYS A 111 1.44 7.56 21.41
C LYS A 111 0.82 6.33 20.74
N PHE A 112 1.56 5.65 19.87
CA PHE A 112 1.12 4.42 19.22
C PHE A 112 0.92 3.28 20.21
N GLN A 113 1.85 3.07 21.15
CA GLN A 113 1.69 2.07 22.21
C GLN A 113 0.42 2.31 23.04
N LYS A 114 0.16 3.58 23.43
CA LYS A 114 -1.09 3.95 24.10
C LYS A 114 -2.32 3.68 23.24
N PHE A 115 -2.24 3.85 21.92
CA PHE A 115 -3.33 3.48 21.01
C PHE A 115 -3.57 1.96 21.01
N MET A 116 -2.50 1.16 20.96
CA MET A 116 -2.56 -0.30 20.95
C MET A 116 -3.19 -0.89 22.22
N GLN A 117 -3.00 -0.24 23.37
CA GLN A 117 -3.56 -0.70 24.66
C GLN A 117 -5.04 -0.36 24.87
N LYS A 118 -5.66 0.46 24.00
CA LYS A 118 -7.07 0.85 24.16
C LYS A 118 -8.01 -0.30 23.81
N LYS A 119 -9.18 -0.34 24.46
CA LYS A 119 -10.28 -1.28 24.11
C LYS A 119 -10.62 -1.29 22.61
N GLY A 120 -10.41 -0.17 21.91
CA GLY A 120 -10.64 -0.07 20.47
C GLY A 120 -9.75 -0.95 19.59
N SER A 121 -8.54 -1.32 20.03
CA SER A 121 -7.66 -2.21 19.27
C SER A 121 -8.17 -3.66 19.29
N LYS A 122 -8.63 -4.13 20.45
CA LYS A 122 -9.27 -5.45 20.61
C LYS A 122 -10.54 -5.55 19.76
N ARG A 123 -11.38 -4.52 19.78
CA ARG A 123 -12.59 -4.46 18.94
C ARG A 123 -12.26 -4.54 17.46
N LEU A 124 -11.21 -3.84 16.99
CA LEU A 124 -10.76 -3.94 15.60
C LEU A 124 -10.39 -5.37 15.21
N ILE A 125 -9.73 -6.14 16.09
CA ILE A 125 -9.40 -7.55 15.82
C ILE A 125 -10.69 -8.37 15.66
N THR A 126 -11.67 -8.20 16.55
CA THR A 126 -12.98 -8.86 16.42
C THR A 126 -13.68 -8.49 15.11
N ASP A 127 -13.71 -7.21 14.75
CA ASP A 127 -14.32 -6.75 13.50
C ASP A 127 -13.60 -7.35 12.26
N LEU A 128 -12.27 -7.49 12.33
CA LEU A 128 -11.46 -8.11 11.26
C LEU A 128 -11.85 -9.57 11.04
N PHE A 129 -11.88 -10.39 12.09
CA PHE A 129 -12.26 -11.80 11.97
C PHE A 129 -13.71 -11.97 11.52
N SER A 130 -14.63 -11.17 12.08
CA SER A 130 -16.04 -11.21 11.64
C SER A 130 -16.20 -10.88 10.16
N THR A 131 -15.46 -9.87 9.67
CA THR A 131 -15.52 -9.48 8.26
C THR A 131 -14.83 -10.51 7.36
N ASP A 132 -13.74 -11.11 7.82
CA ASP A 132 -13.02 -12.16 7.09
C ASP A 132 -13.91 -13.39 6.85
N GLU A 133 -14.65 -13.84 7.88
CA GLU A 133 -15.62 -14.93 7.75
C GLU A 133 -16.79 -14.57 6.82
N GLU A 134 -17.30 -13.33 6.91
CA GLU A 134 -18.34 -12.86 5.98
C GLU A 134 -17.85 -12.89 4.53
N ILE A 135 -16.61 -12.47 4.27
CA ILE A 135 -16.00 -12.47 2.94
C ILE A 135 -15.76 -13.89 2.41
N LYS A 136 -15.33 -14.83 3.26
CA LYS A 136 -15.18 -16.24 2.87
C LYS A 136 -16.50 -16.87 2.43
N GLY A 137 -17.62 -16.39 2.96
CA GLY A 137 -18.97 -16.79 2.53
C GLY A 137 -19.39 -16.25 1.17
N LEU A 138 -18.64 -15.29 0.60
CA LEU A 138 -18.95 -14.71 -0.71
C LEU A 138 -18.34 -15.56 -1.83
N ALA A 139 -19.20 -16.19 -2.62
CA ALA A 139 -18.80 -16.92 -3.83
C ALA A 139 -19.11 -16.10 -5.09
N GLY A 140 -18.31 -16.30 -6.15
CA GLY A 140 -18.61 -15.79 -7.49
C GLY A 140 -18.57 -14.27 -7.62
N LEU A 141 -17.76 -13.59 -6.82
CA LEU A 141 -17.58 -12.14 -6.94
C LEU A 141 -16.90 -11.80 -8.27
N ASP A 142 -17.50 -10.85 -8.99
CA ASP A 142 -16.91 -10.24 -10.18
C ASP A 142 -16.26 -8.91 -9.80
N TYR A 143 -14.99 -8.74 -10.18
CA TYR A 143 -14.17 -7.58 -9.86
C TYR A 143 -13.94 -6.66 -11.06
N GLY A 144 -14.53 -6.90 -12.22
CA GLY A 144 -14.29 -6.11 -13.43
C GLY A 144 -14.51 -4.60 -13.23
N VAL A 145 -15.54 -4.21 -12.46
CA VAL A 145 -15.78 -2.79 -12.10
C VAL A 145 -14.64 -2.20 -11.29
N ALA A 146 -14.04 -2.97 -10.37
CA ALA A 146 -12.89 -2.52 -9.60
C ALA A 146 -11.62 -2.44 -10.46
N MET A 147 -11.43 -3.39 -11.38
CA MET A 147 -10.28 -3.43 -12.28
C MET A 147 -10.32 -2.27 -13.27
N GLU A 148 -11.47 -1.96 -13.86
CA GLU A 148 -11.63 -0.82 -14.76
C GLU A 148 -11.35 0.50 -14.04
N LYS A 149 -11.82 0.67 -12.79
CA LYS A 149 -11.47 1.86 -11.98
C LYS A 149 -9.97 2.01 -11.72
N LEU A 150 -9.23 0.91 -11.57
CA LEU A 150 -7.77 0.96 -11.44
C LEU A 150 -7.11 1.32 -12.76
N ARG A 151 -7.64 0.80 -13.86
CA ARG A 151 -7.16 1.08 -15.22
C ARG A 151 -7.36 2.54 -15.58
N GLU A 152 -8.56 3.09 -15.41
CA GLU A 152 -8.86 4.52 -15.56
C GLU A 152 -7.92 5.37 -14.71
N LYS A 153 -7.65 4.95 -13.47
CA LYS A 153 -6.74 5.69 -12.58
C LYS A 153 -5.30 5.67 -13.08
N LEU A 154 -4.83 4.57 -13.67
CA LEU A 154 -3.49 4.48 -14.26
C LEU A 154 -3.39 5.19 -15.62
N ALA A 155 -4.47 5.22 -16.40
CA ALA A 155 -4.56 5.94 -17.67
C ALA A 155 -4.27 7.44 -17.50
N LEU A 156 -4.63 8.04 -16.36
CA LEU A 156 -4.28 9.43 -16.02
C LEU A 156 -2.77 9.72 -15.99
N TYR A 157 -1.94 8.68 -15.86
CA TYR A 157 -0.49 8.80 -15.86
C TYR A 157 0.12 8.37 -17.19
N SER A 158 -0.67 7.78 -18.10
CA SER A 158 -0.22 7.19 -19.37
C SER A 158 -0.13 8.21 -20.51
N GLY A 159 0.16 9.48 -20.19
CA GLY A 159 0.12 10.59 -21.14
C GLY A 159 1.01 10.40 -22.39
N ASP A 160 0.83 11.29 -23.36
CA ASP A 160 1.55 11.25 -24.65
C ASP A 160 3.06 11.08 -24.44
N GLU A 161 3.63 10.09 -25.12
CA GLU A 161 5.07 9.85 -25.27
C GLU A 161 5.87 9.43 -24.01
N GLY A 162 5.26 8.74 -23.05
CA GLY A 162 6.03 8.11 -21.97
C GLY A 162 6.69 9.11 -21.01
N VAL A 163 6.17 10.34 -20.98
CA VAL A 163 6.59 11.38 -20.05
C VAL A 163 6.13 10.99 -18.63
N MET A 164 7.10 10.87 -17.72
CA MET A 164 6.83 10.60 -16.31
C MET A 164 5.88 11.64 -15.70
N PRO A 165 4.91 11.24 -14.87
CA PRO A 165 3.99 12.18 -14.24
C PRO A 165 4.67 13.13 -13.28
N VAL A 166 4.15 14.35 -13.16
CA VAL A 166 4.68 15.38 -12.23
C VAL A 166 4.55 14.94 -10.77
N ASP A 167 3.50 14.18 -10.43
CA ASP A 167 3.26 13.69 -9.06
C ASP A 167 3.60 12.19 -8.90
N PHE A 168 4.85 11.92 -8.53
CA PHE A 168 5.35 10.57 -8.23
C PHE A 168 4.66 9.93 -7.01
N HIS A 169 4.15 10.74 -6.07
CA HIS A 169 3.56 10.22 -4.85
C HIS A 169 2.20 9.60 -5.12
N ASP A 170 1.35 10.30 -5.86
CA ASP A 170 0.03 9.81 -6.20
C ASP A 170 0.10 8.65 -7.20
N PHE A 171 1.01 8.72 -8.17
CA PHE A 171 1.27 7.58 -9.06
C PHE A 171 1.72 6.33 -8.29
N ARG A 172 2.67 6.48 -7.35
CA ARG A 172 3.11 5.37 -6.48
C ARG A 172 1.97 4.78 -5.65
N LYS A 173 1.02 5.60 -5.17
CA LYS A 173 -0.17 5.10 -4.45
C LYS A 173 -1.04 4.27 -5.37
N ALA A 174 -1.27 4.72 -6.62
CA ALA A 174 -2.02 3.99 -7.62
C ALA A 174 -1.37 2.63 -7.91
N LEU A 175 -0.07 2.60 -8.23
CA LEU A 175 0.67 1.35 -8.47
C LEU A 175 0.61 0.37 -7.29
N LYS A 176 0.73 0.85 -6.04
CA LYS A 176 0.60 -0.01 -4.86
C LYS A 176 -0.79 -0.61 -4.74
N LYS A 177 -1.82 0.17 -5.02
CA LYS A 177 -3.20 -0.31 -4.99
C LYS A 177 -3.40 -1.36 -6.08
N THR A 178 -2.96 -1.10 -7.31
CA THR A 178 -2.95 -2.07 -8.41
C THR A 178 -2.24 -3.35 -8.01
N ARG A 179 -1.01 -3.26 -7.49
CA ARG A 179 -0.26 -4.41 -7.00
C ARG A 179 -1.03 -5.23 -5.98
N TYR A 180 -1.56 -4.60 -4.93
CA TYR A 180 -2.29 -5.33 -3.88
C TYR A 180 -3.62 -5.90 -4.39
N SER A 181 -4.26 -5.27 -5.37
CA SER A 181 -5.44 -5.81 -6.02
C SER A 181 -5.11 -7.05 -6.85
N LEU A 182 -4.05 -7.00 -7.67
CA LEU A 182 -3.56 -8.16 -8.42
C LEU A 182 -3.16 -9.32 -7.48
N GLU A 183 -2.39 -9.02 -6.43
CA GLU A 183 -1.99 -10.03 -5.43
C GLU A 183 -3.21 -10.67 -4.75
N ALA A 184 -4.25 -9.89 -4.43
CA ALA A 184 -5.48 -10.40 -3.83
C ALA A 184 -6.30 -11.29 -4.77
N LEU A 185 -6.12 -11.15 -6.08
CA LEU A 185 -6.72 -11.99 -7.12
C LEU A 185 -5.78 -13.13 -7.57
N ALA A 186 -4.71 -13.39 -6.81
CA ALA A 186 -3.66 -14.35 -7.13
C ALA A 186 -2.96 -14.11 -8.48
N ILE A 187 -2.98 -12.87 -8.99
CA ILE A 187 -2.25 -12.45 -10.19
C ILE A 187 -0.84 -11.99 -9.78
N PRO A 188 0.23 -12.60 -10.30
CA PRO A 188 1.59 -12.19 -9.99
C PRO A 188 1.84 -10.73 -10.38
N ALA A 189 2.24 -9.90 -9.41
CA ALA A 189 2.46 -8.47 -9.62
C ALA A 189 3.95 -8.07 -9.52
N THR A 190 4.86 -9.03 -9.71
CA THR A 190 6.31 -8.85 -9.61
C THR A 190 6.85 -7.69 -10.45
N PRO A 191 6.41 -7.47 -11.70
CA PRO A 191 6.89 -6.35 -12.50
C PRO A 191 6.65 -4.98 -11.86
N LEU A 192 5.57 -4.81 -11.08
CA LEU A 192 5.27 -3.54 -10.41
C LEU A 192 6.25 -3.21 -9.28
N ILE A 193 6.94 -4.20 -8.71
CA ILE A 193 7.73 -4.05 -7.49
C ILE A 193 8.91 -3.10 -7.71
N SER A 194 9.66 -3.27 -8.79
CA SER A 194 10.87 -2.49 -9.09
C SER A 194 10.57 -0.99 -9.13
N LEU A 195 9.55 -0.57 -9.88
CA LEU A 195 9.17 0.84 -9.97
C LEU A 195 8.60 1.36 -8.64
N ILE A 196 7.77 0.59 -7.93
CA ILE A 196 7.25 0.97 -6.60
C ILE A 196 8.38 1.22 -5.59
N ASP A 197 9.45 0.44 -5.66
CA ASP A 197 10.61 0.54 -4.78
C ASP A 197 11.46 1.76 -5.12
N VAL A 198 11.72 2.03 -6.40
CA VAL A 198 12.42 3.23 -6.86
C VAL A 198 11.65 4.50 -6.45
N LEU A 199 10.35 4.57 -6.76
CA LEU A 199 9.48 5.67 -6.33
C LEU A 199 9.39 5.77 -4.80
N GLY A 200 9.56 4.64 -4.12
CA GLY A 200 9.62 4.59 -2.66
C GLY A 200 10.84 5.26 -2.08
N LYS A 201 12.03 4.90 -2.58
CA LYS A 201 13.29 5.54 -2.20
C LYS A 201 13.26 7.03 -2.54
N TRP A 202 12.72 7.40 -3.69
CA TRP A 202 12.59 8.80 -4.09
C TRP A 202 11.72 9.60 -3.11
N HIS A 203 10.57 9.06 -2.72
CA HIS A 203 9.69 9.69 -1.72
C HIS A 203 10.36 9.81 -0.35
N ASP A 204 11.08 8.77 0.09
CA ASP A 204 11.81 8.78 1.36
C ASP A 204 12.87 9.91 1.37
N LEU A 205 13.56 10.14 0.24
CA LEU A 205 14.48 11.29 0.08
C LEU A 205 13.79 12.65 0.05
N CYS A 206 12.55 12.76 -0.46
CA CYS A 206 11.76 13.98 -0.37
C CYS A 206 11.42 14.33 1.09
N SER A 207 11.02 13.34 1.89
CA SER A 207 10.79 13.53 3.33
C SER A 207 12.08 13.92 4.06
N LEU A 208 13.23 13.34 3.68
CA LEU A 208 14.52 13.70 4.25
C LEU A 208 14.93 15.15 3.90
N GLU A 209 14.80 15.55 2.63
CA GLU A 209 15.09 16.92 2.17
C GLU A 209 14.21 17.96 2.88
N ALA A 210 12.94 17.63 3.13
CA ALA A 210 12.03 18.49 3.88
C ALA A 210 12.46 18.68 5.35
N ALA A 211 13.13 17.68 5.94
CA ALA A 211 13.57 17.73 7.33
C ALA A 211 14.94 18.42 7.53
N PHE A 212 15.85 18.35 6.54
CA PHE A 212 17.27 18.73 6.69
C PHE A 212 17.77 19.81 5.72
N SER A 213 16.89 20.51 5.03
CA SER A 213 17.25 21.50 4.00
C SER A 213 17.98 20.90 2.78
N LYS A 214 18.28 21.72 1.77
CA LYS A 214 18.70 21.32 0.41
C LYS A 214 20.13 20.76 0.31
N SER A 215 20.42 19.61 0.94
CA SER A 215 21.68 18.88 0.74
C SER A 215 21.90 18.54 -0.74
N LYS A 216 23.10 18.83 -1.26
CA LYS A 216 23.48 18.50 -2.65
C LYS A 216 23.47 16.99 -2.90
N ALA A 217 23.93 16.20 -1.91
CA ALA A 217 23.96 14.74 -2.01
C ALA A 217 22.56 14.13 -2.14
N ILE A 218 21.59 14.62 -1.34
CA ILE A 218 20.19 14.18 -1.42
C ILE A 218 19.61 14.48 -2.80
N ARG A 219 19.83 15.71 -3.32
CA ARG A 219 19.34 16.10 -4.65
C ARG A 219 19.93 15.25 -5.77
N HIS A 220 21.22 14.92 -5.69
CA HIS A 220 21.86 14.04 -6.66
C HIS A 220 21.24 12.63 -6.62
N ALA A 221 21.10 12.04 -5.43
CA ALA A 221 20.46 10.73 -5.26
C ALA A 221 19.01 10.69 -5.80
N LYS A 222 18.23 11.76 -5.58
CA LYS A 222 16.87 11.90 -6.13
C LYS A 222 16.86 11.89 -7.66
N ARG A 223 17.77 12.62 -8.31
CA ARG A 223 17.88 12.64 -9.79
C ARG A 223 18.19 11.25 -10.35
N ASN A 224 19.09 10.52 -9.71
CA ASN A 224 19.42 9.15 -10.15
C ASN A 224 18.22 8.21 -10.03
N LEU A 225 17.44 8.30 -8.94
CA LEU A 225 16.20 7.53 -8.79
C LEU A 225 15.12 7.96 -9.78
N GLN A 226 15.04 9.24 -10.14
CA GLN A 226 14.12 9.72 -11.16
C GLN A 226 14.46 9.16 -12.54
N HIS A 227 15.73 9.07 -12.89
CA HIS A 227 16.18 8.44 -14.13
C HIS A 227 15.80 6.95 -14.16
N GLN A 228 16.10 6.20 -13.10
CA GLN A 228 15.70 4.79 -12.97
C GLN A 228 14.18 4.60 -13.04
N ALA A 229 13.40 5.51 -12.45
CA ALA A 229 11.94 5.44 -12.52
C ALA A 229 11.44 5.62 -13.96
N THR A 230 12.09 6.49 -14.73
CA THR A 230 11.76 6.76 -16.14
C THR A 230 11.98 5.51 -17.00
N GLU A 231 13.10 4.82 -16.81
CA GLU A 231 13.40 3.57 -17.54
C GLU A 231 12.40 2.45 -17.23
N LEU A 232 11.93 2.37 -15.99
CA LEU A 232 10.97 1.36 -15.56
C LEU A 232 9.51 1.70 -15.88
N PHE A 233 9.21 2.95 -16.24
CA PHE A 233 7.84 3.46 -16.30
C PHE A 233 6.97 2.75 -17.35
N ALA A 234 7.36 2.86 -18.62
CA ALA A 234 6.61 2.31 -19.74
C ALA A 234 6.36 0.79 -19.62
N PRO A 235 7.37 -0.07 -19.36
CA PRO A 235 7.13 -1.52 -19.27
C PRO A 235 6.22 -1.90 -18.10
N VAL A 236 6.31 -1.19 -16.97
CA VAL A 236 5.48 -1.46 -15.79
C VAL A 236 4.02 -1.06 -16.02
N LEU A 237 3.81 0.05 -16.71
CA LEU A 237 2.48 0.55 -17.04
C LEU A 237 1.78 -0.36 -18.06
N ALA A 238 2.48 -0.74 -19.14
CA ALA A 238 1.97 -1.70 -20.12
C ALA A 238 1.59 -3.04 -19.49
N PHE A 239 2.42 -3.55 -18.57
CA PHE A 239 2.08 -4.74 -17.78
C PHE A 239 0.80 -4.55 -16.97
N ALA A 240 0.68 -3.43 -16.24
CA ALA A 240 -0.49 -3.15 -15.41
C ALA A 240 -1.78 -3.08 -16.24
N GLU A 241 -1.74 -2.41 -17.39
CA GLU A 241 -2.89 -2.29 -18.30
C GLU A 241 -3.35 -3.66 -18.83
N VAL A 242 -2.41 -4.50 -19.26
CA VAL A 242 -2.70 -5.84 -19.76
C VAL A 242 -3.34 -6.72 -18.66
N GLU A 243 -2.81 -6.71 -17.44
CA GLU A 243 -3.38 -7.52 -16.36
C GLU A 243 -4.73 -6.99 -15.88
N LEU A 244 -4.91 -5.66 -15.83
CA LEU A 244 -6.19 -5.06 -15.46
C LEU A 244 -7.29 -5.33 -16.49
N ALA A 245 -6.95 -5.40 -17.79
CA ALA A 245 -7.92 -5.70 -18.85
C ALA A 245 -8.39 -7.17 -18.87
N LYS A 246 -7.72 -8.07 -18.13
CA LYS A 246 -8.10 -9.49 -18.04
C LYS A 246 -9.13 -9.79 -16.94
N GLY A 247 -9.27 -8.91 -15.96
CA GLY A 247 -10.14 -9.09 -14.79
C GLY A 247 -11.41 -8.30 -14.92
#